data_AF-A0A849DNP9-F1
#
_entry.id   AF-A0A849DNP9-F1
#
_cell.length_a   1.000
_cell.length_b   1.000
_cell.length_c   1.000
_cell.angle_alpha   90.00
_cell.angle_beta   90.00
_cell.angle_gamma   90.00
#
_symmetry.space_group_name_H-M   'P 1'
#
loop_
_entity.id
_entity.type
_entity.pdbx_description
1 polymer ?
#
loop_
_entity_poly.entity_id
_entity_poly.type
_entity_poly.pdbx_seq_one_letter_code
_entity_poly.pdbx_strand_id
1 'polypeptide(L)'
;MVTGETSAVDPVRLRAVASEVEQAVAALDTAHRSRDGLLTPELPNWGATSSARAASAAWATFVGRLAGDVRGLVDGMRTAADGYTAADANAARLLEKGR
;
A
#
# COMPACT_ATOMS: atom_id res chain seq x y z
N MET A 1 -29.49 21.37 18.21
CA MET A 1 -28.18 21.07 18.80
C MET A 1 -27.49 20.12 17.85
N VAL A 2 -26.61 20.62 16.98
CA VAL A 2 -25.92 19.80 15.98
C VAL A 2 -24.73 19.16 16.68
N THR A 3 -24.83 17.87 16.99
CA THR A 3 -23.71 17.06 17.44
C THR A 3 -22.75 16.97 16.26
N GLY A 4 -21.59 17.63 16.36
CA GLY A 4 -20.51 17.46 15.40
C GLY A 4 -20.03 16.02 15.48
N GLU A 5 -20.56 15.16 14.60
CA GLU A 5 -19.96 13.86 14.34
C GLU A 5 -18.62 14.11 13.69
N THR A 6 -17.57 14.14 14.51
CA THR A 6 -16.21 13.85 14.07
C THR A 6 -16.28 12.60 13.21
N SER A 7 -15.76 12.64 11.99
CA SER A 7 -15.73 11.48 11.11
C SER A 7 -15.40 10.20 11.89
N ALA A 8 -16.20 9.14 11.77
CA ALA A 8 -15.95 7.87 12.46
C ALA A 8 -14.59 7.25 12.10
N VAL A 9 -13.93 7.78 11.07
CA VAL A 9 -12.61 7.39 10.60
C VAL A 9 -11.60 8.52 10.86
N ASP A 10 -10.60 8.24 11.69
CA ASP A 10 -9.48 9.15 11.96
C ASP A 10 -8.50 9.18 10.76
N PRO A 11 -8.35 10.33 10.08
CA PRO A 11 -7.46 10.45 8.93
C PRO A 11 -5.97 10.28 9.30
N VAL A 12 -5.55 10.54 10.54
CA VAL A 12 -4.17 10.28 11.00
C VAL A 12 -3.92 8.78 11.05
N ARG A 13 -4.84 8.03 11.66
CA ARG A 13 -4.76 6.56 11.71
C ARG A 13 -4.76 5.93 10.33
N LEU A 14 -5.55 6.45 9.40
CA LEU A 14 -5.59 5.94 8.03
C LEU A 14 -4.26 6.15 7.29
N ARG A 15 -3.60 7.31 7.48
CA ARG A 15 -2.25 7.57 6.94
C ARG A 15 -1.18 6.69 7.58
N ALA A 16 -1.32 6.38 8.87
CA ALA A 16 -0.42 5.47 9.57
C ALA A 16 -0.50 4.05 8.99
N VAL A 17 -1.71 3.51 8.82
CA VAL A 17 -1.93 2.20 8.18
C VAL A 17 -1.36 2.19 6.75
N ALA A 18 -1.57 3.25 5.98
CA ALA A 18 -0.99 3.37 4.65
C ALA A 18 0.54 3.30 4.66
N SER A 19 1.18 3.94 5.64
CA SER A 19 2.63 3.92 5.81
C SER A 19 3.15 2.53 6.23
N GLU A 20 2.45 1.83 7.13
CA GLU A 20 2.80 0.47 7.54
C GLU A 20 2.73 -0.52 6.37
N VAL A 21 1.66 -0.43 5.59
CA VAL A 21 1.45 -1.25 4.39
C VAL A 21 2.54 -1.00 3.35
N GLU A 22 2.94 0.26 3.14
CA GLU A 22 4.03 0.63 2.22
C GLU A 22 5.39 0.06 2.69
N GLN A 23 5.68 0.11 4.00
CA GLN A 23 6.88 -0.49 4.57
C GLN A 23 6.92 -2.02 4.39
N ALA A 24 5.79 -2.69 4.58
CA ALA A 24 5.70 -4.14 4.39
C ALA A 24 6.00 -4.55 2.93
N VAL A 25 5.51 -3.78 1.95
CA VAL A 25 5.82 -4.03 0.54
C VAL A 25 7.27 -3.72 0.19
N ALA A 26 7.86 -2.66 0.76
CA ALA A 26 9.28 -2.39 0.59
C ALA A 26 10.17 -3.53 1.13
N ALA A 27 9.77 -4.14 2.25
CA ALA A 27 10.44 -5.31 2.81
C ALA A 27 10.30 -6.54 1.89
N LEU A 28 9.11 -6.78 1.33
CA LEU A 28 8.88 -7.86 0.37
C LEU A 28 9.70 -7.69 -0.91
N ASP A 29 9.74 -6.47 -1.46
CA ASP A 29 10.55 -6.17 -2.65
C ASP A 29 12.05 -6.37 -2.38
N THR A 30 12.53 -5.97 -1.20
CA THR A 30 13.91 -6.21 -0.78
C THR A 30 14.22 -7.71 -0.69
N ALA A 31 13.31 -8.50 -0.09
CA ALA A 31 13.45 -9.94 -0.02
C ALA A 31 13.45 -10.58 -1.43
N HIS A 32 12.60 -10.09 -2.33
CA HIS A 32 12.55 -10.55 -3.72
C HIS A 32 13.86 -10.26 -4.46
N ARG A 33 14.40 -9.04 -4.36
CA ARG A 33 15.69 -8.65 -4.96
C ARG A 33 16.86 -9.46 -4.40
N SER A 34 16.87 -9.71 -3.09
CA SER A 34 17.88 -10.57 -2.46
C SER A 34 17.83 -12.00 -3.01
N ARG A 35 16.63 -12.58 -3.08
CA ARG A 35 16.40 -13.90 -3.68
C ARG A 35 16.79 -13.94 -5.16
N ASP A 36 16.47 -12.91 -5.93
CA ASP A 36 16.87 -12.84 -7.33
C ASP A 36 18.39 -12.73 -7.50
N GLY A 37 19.07 -12.01 -6.61
CA GLY A 37 20.53 -11.97 -6.56
C GLY A 37 21.17 -13.34 -6.31
N LEU A 38 20.54 -14.18 -5.47
CA LEU A 38 20.98 -15.55 -5.21
C LEU A 38 20.70 -16.50 -6.38
N LEU A 39 19.60 -16.30 -7.10
CA LEU A 39 19.15 -17.24 -8.13
C LEU A 39 19.61 -16.89 -9.54
N THR A 40 19.90 -15.62 -9.82
CA THR A 40 20.37 -15.18 -11.15
C THR A 40 21.60 -15.95 -11.64
N PRO A 41 22.62 -16.25 -10.81
CA PRO A 41 23.75 -17.08 -11.21
C PRO A 41 23.39 -18.53 -11.56
N GLU A 42 22.31 -19.05 -10.97
CA GLU A 42 21.85 -20.44 -11.14
C GLU A 42 20.89 -20.61 -12.33
N LEU A 43 20.21 -19.55 -12.76
CA LEU A 43 19.24 -19.57 -13.87
C LEU A 43 19.76 -20.16 -15.19
N PRO A 44 21.04 -19.99 -15.60
CA PRO A 44 21.58 -20.64 -16.79
C PRO A 44 21.71 -22.16 -16.64
N ASN A 45 21.92 -22.66 -15.42
CA ASN A 45 22.06 -24.08 -15.10
C ASN A 45 20.70 -24.79 -15.02
N TRP A 46 19.66 -24.01 -14.71
CA TRP A 46 18.28 -24.45 -14.72
C TRP A 46 17.80 -24.50 -16.16
N GLY A 47 17.91 -25.67 -16.80
CA GLY A 47 17.47 -25.88 -18.18
C GLY A 47 16.14 -25.21 -18.49
N ALA A 48 15.94 -24.80 -19.75
CA ALA A 48 14.90 -23.84 -20.14
C ALA A 48 13.46 -24.20 -19.68
N THR A 49 13.15 -25.48 -19.51
CA THR A 49 11.85 -26.02 -19.09
C THR A 49 11.80 -26.45 -17.62
N SER A 50 12.81 -26.10 -16.82
CA SER A 50 12.86 -26.51 -15.42
C SER A 50 11.72 -25.89 -14.60
N SER A 51 11.14 -26.70 -13.72
CA SER A 51 10.11 -26.26 -12.78
C SER A 51 10.59 -25.12 -11.89
N ALA A 52 11.89 -25.10 -11.54
CA ALA A 52 12.51 -24.03 -10.77
C ALA A 52 12.45 -22.68 -11.50
N ARG A 53 12.73 -22.64 -12.82
CA ARG A 53 12.65 -21.42 -13.63
C ARG A 53 11.20 -20.94 -13.78
N ALA A 54 10.26 -21.85 -14.02
CA ALA A 54 8.84 -21.53 -14.08
C ALA A 54 8.31 -20.96 -12.74
N ALA A 55 8.65 -21.61 -11.62
CA ALA A 55 8.29 -21.14 -10.29
C ALA A 55 8.90 -19.76 -9.99
N SER A 56 10.14 -19.51 -10.45
CA SER A 56 10.80 -18.22 -10.31
C SER A 56 10.07 -17.09 -11.03
N ALA A 57 9.67 -17.32 -12.28
CA ALA A 57 8.91 -16.35 -13.06
C ALA A 57 7.50 -16.10 -12.47
N ALA A 58 6.85 -17.16 -11.99
CA ALA A 58 5.56 -17.04 -11.31
C ALA A 58 5.65 -16.20 -10.03
N TRP A 59 6.69 -16.42 -9.23
CA TRP A 59 6.95 -15.62 -8.02
C TRP A 59 7.19 -14.14 -8.34
N ALA A 60 8.04 -13.82 -9.32
CA ALA A 60 8.29 -12.44 -9.74
C ALA A 60 6.99 -11.74 -10.21
N THR A 61 6.16 -12.45 -10.97
CA THR A 61 4.85 -11.94 -11.42
C THR A 61 3.93 -11.66 -10.23
N PHE A 62 3.88 -12.57 -9.25
CA PHE A 62 3.06 -12.41 -8.05
C PHE A 62 3.50 -11.19 -7.23
N VAL A 63 4.79 -11.04 -6.95
CA VAL A 63 5.33 -9.89 -6.19
C VAL A 63 5.04 -8.58 -6.92
N GLY A 64 5.24 -8.53 -8.24
CA GLY A 64 4.96 -7.35 -9.05
C GLY A 64 3.48 -6.93 -9.00
N ARG A 65 2.54 -7.89 -9.07
CA ARG A 65 1.10 -7.62 -8.94
C ARG A 65 0.76 -7.11 -7.54
N LEU A 66 1.23 -7.81 -6.50
CA LEU A 66 0.96 -7.44 -5.12
C LEU A 66 1.48 -6.03 -4.80
N ALA A 67 2.67 -5.66 -5.30
CA ALA A 67 3.20 -4.31 -5.13
C ALA A 67 2.32 -3.25 -5.82
N GLY A 68 1.78 -3.56 -7.00
CA GLY A 68 0.84 -2.69 -7.71
C GLY A 68 -0.48 -2.50 -6.96
N ASP A 69 -1.10 -3.62 -6.53
CA ASP A 69 -2.36 -3.61 -5.78
C ASP A 69 -2.23 -2.84 -4.46
N VAL A 70 -1.13 -3.06 -3.74
CA VAL A 70 -0.85 -2.35 -2.49
C VAL A 70 -0.63 -0.86 -2.74
N ARG A 71 0.11 -0.46 -3.79
CA ARG A 71 0.25 0.96 -4.12
C ARG A 71 -1.12 1.61 -4.35
N GLY A 72 -1.99 0.95 -5.11
CA GLY A 72 -3.37 1.42 -5.32
C GLY A 72 -4.16 1.55 -4.01
N LEU A 73 -4.01 0.59 -3.09
CA LEU A 73 -4.63 0.64 -1.76
C LEU A 73 -4.09 1.81 -0.91
N VAL A 74 -2.77 2.00 -0.88
CA VAL A 74 -2.10 3.09 -0.15
C VAL A 74 -2.56 4.46 -0.66
N ASP A 75 -2.61 4.64 -1.98
CA ASP A 75 -3.09 5.87 -2.60
C ASP A 75 -4.57 6.12 -2.29
N GLY A 76 -5.40 5.06 -2.28
CA GLY A 76 -6.79 5.12 -1.86
C GLY A 76 -6.95 5.55 -0.40
N MET A 77 -6.15 4.99 0.51
CA MET A 77 -6.17 5.36 1.93
C MET A 77 -5.74 6.82 2.16
N ARG A 78 -4.71 7.29 1.44
CA ARG A 78 -4.27 8.70 1.50
C ARG A 78 -5.35 9.65 0.99
N THR A 79 -5.95 9.32 -0.17
CA THR A 79 -7.04 10.09 -0.76
C THR A 79 -8.24 10.18 0.18
N ALA A 80 -8.63 9.07 0.81
CA ALA A 80 -9.71 9.05 1.79
C ALA A 80 -9.37 9.89 3.04
N ALA A 81 -8.13 9.82 3.54
CA ALA A 81 -7.69 10.62 4.68
C ALA A 81 -7.77 12.13 4.40
N ASP A 82 -7.39 12.55 3.19
CA ASP A 82 -7.50 13.94 2.75
C ASP A 82 -8.97 14.38 2.64
N GLY A 83 -9.85 13.50 2.12
CA GLY A 83 -11.29 13.73 2.08
C GLY A 83 -11.91 13.95 3.46
N TYR A 84 -11.56 13.12 4.44
CA TYR A 84 -12.04 13.29 5.83
C TYR A 84 -11.49 14.58 6.47
N THR A 85 -10.21 14.90 6.24
CA THR A 85 -9.62 16.16 6.74
C THR A 85 -10.37 17.39 6.19
N ALA A 86 -10.73 17.38 4.91
CA ALA A 86 -11.49 18.47 4.29
C ALA A 86 -12.93 18.57 4.81
N ALA A 87 -13.60 17.43 5.03
CA ALA A 87 -14.94 17.39 5.59
C ALA A 87 -14.98 17.97 7.01
N ASP A 88 -14.05 17.57 7.87
CA ASP A 88 -13.92 18.07 9.25
C ASP A 88 -13.65 19.59 9.27
N ALA A 89 -12.76 20.08 8.41
CA ALA A 89 -12.47 21.50 8.29
C ALA A 89 -13.69 22.32 7.83
N ASN A 90 -14.47 21.81 6.88
CA ASN A 90 -15.69 22.48 6.43
C ASN A 90 -16.78 22.48 7.51
N ALA A 91 -16.93 21.38 8.26
CA ALA A 91 -17.86 21.29 9.37
C ALA A 91 -17.51 22.31 10.48
N ALA A 92 -16.23 22.42 10.85
CA ALA A 92 -15.76 23.42 11.83
C ALA A 92 -16.10 24.85 11.40
N ARG A 93 -15.84 25.20 10.14
CA ARG A 93 -16.14 26.53 9.59
C ARG A 93 -17.64 26.85 9.59
N LEU A 94 -18.51 25.87 9.35
CA LEU A 94 -19.96 26.05 9.40
C LEU A 94 -20.46 26.30 10.82
N LEU A 95 -19.86 25.63 11.82
CA LEU A 95 -20.18 25.85 13.23
C LEU A 95 -19.76 27.24 13.71
N GLU A 96 -18.61 27.76 13.25
CA GLU A 96 -18.15 29.12 13.57
C GLU A 96 -19.06 30.21 12.97
N LYS A 97 -19.59 30.00 11.76
CA LYS A 97 -20.48 30.96 11.10
C LYS A 97 -21.92 30.98 11.63
N GLY A 98 -22.33 29.93 12.33
CA GLY A 98 -23.67 29.82 12.94
C GLY A 98 -23.74 30.37 14.36
N ARG A 99 -22.61 30.84 14.92
CA ARG A 99 -22.49 31.53 16.21
C ARG A 99 -22.48 33.05 16.00
#